data_AF-A0A1X0Y990-F1
#
_entry.id   AF-A0A1X0Y990-F1
#
_cell.length_a   1.000
_cell.length_b   1.000
_cell.length_c   1.000
_cell.angle_alpha   90.00
_cell.angle_beta   90.00
_cell.angle_gamma   90.00
#
_symmetry.space_group_name_H-M   'P 1'
#
loop_
_entity.id
_entity.type
_entity.pdbx_description
1 polymer ?
#
loop_
_entity_poly.entity_id
_entity_poly.type
_entity_poly.pdbx_seq_one_letter_code
_entity_poly.pdbx_strand_id
1 'polypeptide(L)'
;MNPDTFCTSDQWSMIASAPSTSQLAGVLGGFLITAIALLFDRNSREGIHTLALFASAVLILMLSSFLFSLISGTHPPDNGDRQGICAIAWTQGALATGMLAAGTTALFGGLGWMLASHAVNKAHQVDPDDIRAYSFLADLGGWLTFGAAMATTLIMSETSIDYLHFVLGHRPALWLTGLIVTFCALAIVVDLVVVYVRTRNLNRSLSNTAEPTQLALRSIKVATVGTLFLAVAASWLAVTLARLPSGWLTTPNRGFVMFVFVLALLVPTIISTASCYSVASTDEGLARRVS
;
A
#
# COMPACT_ATOMS: atom_id res chain seq x y z
N MET A 1 -7.42 -12.23 28.66
CA MET A 1 -6.16 -11.75 29.28
C MET A 1 -6.29 -10.24 29.40
N ASN A 2 -5.99 -9.63 30.55
CA ASN A 2 -6.14 -8.18 30.69
C ASN A 2 -4.95 -7.50 29.98
N PRO A 3 -5.16 -6.61 29.00
CA PRO A 3 -4.04 -6.00 28.28
C PRO A 3 -3.18 -5.11 29.19
N ASP A 4 -1.90 -5.02 28.85
CA ASP A 4 -0.92 -4.17 29.49
C ASP A 4 -1.04 -2.71 29.02
N THR A 5 -0.29 -1.81 29.65
CA THR A 5 -0.31 -0.36 29.35
C THR A 5 0.21 -0.01 27.95
N PHE A 6 0.84 -0.96 27.27
CA PHE A 6 1.36 -0.80 25.91
C PHE A 6 0.50 -1.51 24.85
N CYS A 7 -0.60 -2.15 25.25
CA CYS A 7 -1.47 -2.92 24.35
C CYS A 7 -0.70 -3.96 23.52
N THR A 8 0.20 -4.69 24.18
CA THR A 8 1.12 -5.66 23.61
C THR A 8 0.37 -6.93 23.20
N SER A 9 0.52 -7.33 21.94
CA SER A 9 0.09 -8.64 21.43
C SER A 9 1.09 -9.73 21.80
N ASP A 10 0.90 -10.95 21.29
CA ASP A 10 1.84 -12.06 21.52
C ASP A 10 3.22 -11.80 20.88
N GLN A 11 3.36 -10.80 20.00
CA GLN A 11 4.58 -10.51 19.24
C GLN A 11 5.10 -9.07 19.41
N TRP A 12 4.23 -8.06 19.51
CA TRP A 12 4.65 -6.65 19.52
C TRP A 12 3.59 -5.71 20.11
N SER A 13 3.99 -4.48 20.42
CA SER A 13 3.10 -3.43 20.93
C SER A 13 2.85 -2.37 19.87
N MET A 14 1.58 -2.13 19.55
CA MET A 14 1.15 -1.09 18.63
C MET A 14 1.56 0.31 19.10
N ILE A 15 1.45 0.59 20.41
CA ILE A 15 1.78 1.91 20.97
C ILE A 15 3.29 2.14 20.93
N ALA A 16 4.09 1.13 21.29
CA ALA A 16 5.55 1.25 21.33
C ALA A 16 6.17 1.39 19.94
N SER A 17 5.61 0.71 18.93
CA SER A 17 6.10 0.79 17.54
C SER A 17 5.62 2.05 16.81
N ALA A 18 4.47 2.61 17.18
CA ALA A 18 3.86 3.75 16.52
C ALA A 18 4.81 4.92 16.19
N PRO A 19 5.69 5.40 17.09
CA PRO A 19 6.62 6.50 16.73
C PRO A 19 7.57 6.12 15.58
N SER A 20 8.09 4.89 15.58
CA SER A 20 8.99 4.42 14.52
C SER A 20 8.27 4.26 13.17
N THR A 21 7.02 3.77 13.19
CA THR A 21 6.21 3.64 11.98
C THR A 21 5.76 5.00 11.44
N SER A 22 5.47 5.96 12.33
CA SER A 22 5.20 7.34 11.94
C SER A 22 6.40 7.97 11.21
N GLN A 23 7.62 7.77 11.73
CA GLN A 23 8.84 8.27 11.10
C GLN A 23 9.05 7.66 9.71
N LEU A 24 8.89 6.34 9.59
CA LEU A 24 8.97 5.65 8.30
C LEU A 24 7.99 6.27 7.29
N ALA A 25 6.72 6.41 7.67
CA ALA A 25 5.70 7.03 6.83
C ALA A 25 6.05 8.48 6.42
N GLY A 26 6.56 9.27 7.36
CA GLY A 26 7.01 10.64 7.12
C GLY A 26 8.19 10.73 6.15
N VAL A 27 9.18 9.83 6.26
CA VAL A 27 10.33 9.77 5.36
C VAL A 27 9.90 9.39 3.94
N LEU A 28 9.03 8.38 3.80
CA LEU A 28 8.49 8.00 2.49
C LEU A 28 7.68 9.14 1.85
N GLY A 29 6.87 9.86 2.64
CA GLY A 29 6.15 11.04 2.19
C GLY A 29 7.08 12.18 1.75
N GLY A 30 8.14 12.45 2.51
CA GLY A 30 9.15 13.46 2.17
C GLY A 30 9.89 13.13 0.88
N PHE A 31 10.30 11.87 0.71
CA PHE A 31 10.94 11.39 -0.51
C PHE A 31 10.04 11.60 -1.75
N LEU A 32 8.74 11.34 -1.64
CA LEU A 32 7.79 11.60 -2.72
C LEU A 32 7.68 13.09 -3.09
N ILE A 33 7.67 13.99 -2.10
CA ILE A 33 7.65 15.43 -2.37
C ILE A 33 8.87 15.84 -3.20
N THR A 34 10.05 15.31 -2.87
CA THR A 34 11.27 15.52 -3.68
C THR A 34 11.11 14.95 -5.08
N ALA A 35 10.58 13.73 -5.23
CA ALA A 35 10.33 13.13 -6.54
C ALA A 35 9.35 13.94 -7.40
N ILE A 36 8.29 14.48 -6.78
CA ILE A 36 7.31 15.37 -7.44
C ILE A 36 8.00 16.66 -7.93
N ALA A 37 8.84 17.28 -7.10
CA ALA A 37 9.56 18.50 -7.48
C ALA A 37 10.47 18.27 -8.70
N LEU A 38 11.15 17.12 -8.76
CA LEU A 38 11.97 16.73 -9.91
C LEU A 38 11.14 16.38 -11.16
N LEU A 39 9.92 15.87 -10.97
CA LEU A 39 9.00 15.56 -12.06
C LEU A 39 8.38 16.81 -12.69
N PHE A 40 8.08 17.84 -11.90
CA PHE A 40 7.43 19.07 -12.39
C PHE A 40 8.25 19.78 -13.48
N ASP A 41 9.58 19.63 -13.46
CA ASP A 41 10.48 20.19 -14.48
C ASP A 41 10.37 19.47 -15.83
N ARG A 42 9.80 18.25 -15.87
CA ARG A 42 9.65 17.45 -17.09
C ARG A 42 8.25 17.59 -17.68
N ASN A 43 8.14 18.34 -18.77
CA ASN A 43 6.89 18.52 -19.51
C ASN A 43 6.53 17.30 -20.38
N SER A 44 6.09 16.20 -19.77
CA SER A 44 5.62 14.99 -20.47
C SER A 44 4.21 14.60 -20.04
N ARG A 45 3.40 14.11 -20.99
CA ARG A 45 2.02 13.66 -20.74
C ARG A 45 1.95 12.48 -19.76
N GLU A 46 2.99 11.64 -19.76
CA GLU A 46 3.15 10.51 -18.84
C GLU A 46 3.45 10.98 -17.41
N GLY A 47 4.20 12.08 -17.26
CA GLY A 47 4.53 12.69 -15.98
C GLY A 47 3.31 13.16 -15.18
N ILE A 48 2.22 13.57 -15.85
CA ILE A 48 1.01 14.08 -15.19
C ILE A 48 0.31 12.98 -14.37
N HIS A 49 0.26 11.75 -14.88
CA HIS A 49 -0.40 10.65 -14.19
C HIS A 49 0.40 10.13 -13.01
N THR A 50 1.73 10.03 -13.15
CA THR A 50 2.62 9.71 -12.03
C THR A 50 2.60 10.78 -10.96
N LEU A 51 2.50 12.06 -11.34
CA LEU A 51 2.40 13.18 -10.42
C LEU A 51 1.10 13.13 -9.60
N ALA A 52 -0.02 12.78 -10.24
CA ALA A 52 -1.28 12.56 -9.54
C ALA A 52 -1.20 11.39 -8.54
N LEU A 53 -0.57 10.27 -8.95
CA LEU A 53 -0.34 9.12 -8.06
C LEU A 53 0.53 9.52 -6.87
N PHE A 54 1.65 10.19 -7.10
CA PHE A 54 2.55 10.66 -6.04
C PHE A 54 1.87 11.67 -5.11
N ALA A 55 1.10 12.61 -5.63
CA ALA A 55 0.36 13.56 -4.78
C ALA A 55 -0.62 12.82 -3.85
N SER A 56 -1.34 11.81 -4.36
CA SER A 56 -2.22 10.98 -3.52
C SER A 56 -1.43 10.13 -2.51
N ALA A 57 -0.26 9.62 -2.90
CA ALA A 57 0.62 8.83 -2.05
C ALA A 57 1.23 9.68 -0.91
N VAL A 58 1.63 10.93 -1.19
CA VAL A 58 2.09 11.88 -0.16
C VAL A 58 0.99 12.10 0.88
N LEU A 59 -0.23 12.37 0.43
CA LEU A 59 -1.35 12.65 1.31
C LEU A 59 -1.68 11.45 2.22
N ILE A 60 -1.76 10.23 1.66
CA ILE A 60 -2.05 9.03 2.46
C ILE A 60 -0.91 8.72 3.44
N LEU A 61 0.36 8.89 3.03
CA LEU A 61 1.51 8.65 3.91
C LEU A 61 1.59 9.68 5.04
N MET A 62 1.36 10.96 4.73
CA MET A 62 1.31 12.02 5.74
C MET A 62 0.20 11.76 6.76
N LEU A 63 -1.00 11.39 6.30
CA LEU A 63 -2.10 11.04 7.19
C LEU A 63 -1.81 9.76 7.99
N SER A 64 -1.15 8.76 7.41
CA SER A 64 -0.72 7.56 8.15
C SER A 64 0.29 7.91 9.25
N SER A 65 1.27 8.78 8.97
CA SER A 65 2.22 9.29 9.95
C SER A 65 1.51 10.03 11.08
N PHE A 66 0.55 10.90 10.74
CA PHE A 66 -0.27 11.58 11.73
C PHE A 66 -1.05 10.61 12.63
N LEU A 67 -1.68 9.57 12.07
CA LEU A 67 -2.40 8.57 12.85
C LEU A 67 -1.47 7.78 13.77
N PHE A 68 -0.31 7.33 13.29
CA PHE A 68 0.69 6.69 14.14
C PHE A 68 1.20 7.63 15.25
N SER A 69 1.37 8.92 14.97
CA SER A 69 1.70 9.92 15.98
C SER A 69 0.61 10.02 17.06
N LEU A 70 -0.67 10.05 16.68
CA LEU A 70 -1.77 10.03 17.64
C LEU A 70 -1.78 8.76 18.50
N ILE A 71 -1.54 7.59 17.90
CA ILE A 71 -1.48 6.31 18.61
C ILE A 71 -0.34 6.32 19.64
N SER A 72 0.81 6.90 19.30
CA SER A 72 1.96 6.97 20.23
C SER A 72 1.66 7.78 21.50
N GLY A 73 0.69 8.71 21.44
CA GLY A 73 0.22 9.48 22.59
C GLY A 73 -0.93 8.83 23.37
N THR A 74 -1.34 7.61 23.00
CA THR A 74 -2.40 6.90 23.74
C THR A 74 -1.85 6.29 25.03
N HIS A 75 -2.54 6.56 26.14
CA HIS A 75 -2.17 6.07 27.46
C HIS A 75 -3.36 5.31 28.08
N PRO A 76 -3.36 3.96 28.01
CA PRO A 76 -4.32 3.15 28.74
C PRO A 76 -4.17 3.39 30.26
N PRO A 77 -5.25 3.77 30.98
CA PRO A 77 -5.19 4.06 32.40
C PRO A 77 -4.93 2.79 33.21
N ASP A 78 -4.29 2.95 34.37
CA ASP A 78 -4.00 1.81 35.25
C ASP A 78 -5.24 1.18 35.87
N ASN A 79 -6.25 2.01 36.13
CA ASN A 79 -7.55 1.60 36.63
C ASN A 79 -8.62 2.05 35.62
N GLY A 80 -9.25 1.11 34.90
CA GLY A 80 -10.30 1.42 33.91
C GLY A 80 -10.45 0.35 32.81
N ASP A 81 -11.23 0.69 31.79
CA ASP A 81 -11.47 -0.16 30.60
C ASP A 81 -10.26 -0.15 29.65
N ARG A 82 -9.17 -0.83 30.06
CA ARG A 82 -7.95 -0.98 29.26
C ARG A 82 -8.22 -1.71 27.94
N GLN A 83 -9.14 -2.67 27.95
CA GLN A 83 -9.49 -3.46 26.79
C GLN A 83 -10.12 -2.59 25.69
N GLY A 84 -11.04 -1.69 26.03
CA GLY A 84 -11.62 -0.75 25.07
C GLY A 84 -10.58 0.18 24.43
N ILE A 85 -9.65 0.72 25.22
CA ILE A 85 -8.61 1.62 24.72
C ILE A 85 -7.63 0.88 23.82
N CYS A 86 -7.21 -0.33 24.19
CA CYS A 86 -6.35 -1.14 23.34
C CYS A 86 -7.06 -1.56 22.05
N ALA A 87 -8.35 -1.90 22.09
CA ALA A 87 -9.12 -2.16 20.88
C ALA A 87 -9.15 -0.93 19.95
N ILE A 88 -9.30 0.28 20.49
CA ILE A 88 -9.23 1.52 19.69
C ILE A 88 -7.83 1.71 19.08
N ALA A 89 -6.78 1.58 19.88
CA ALA A 89 -5.40 1.74 19.41
C ALA A 89 -5.06 0.74 18.29
N TRP A 90 -5.47 -0.53 18.44
CA TRP A 90 -5.29 -1.55 17.40
C TRP A 90 -6.15 -1.29 16.16
N THR A 91 -7.37 -0.77 16.32
CA THR A 91 -8.22 -0.39 15.18
C THR A 91 -7.59 0.76 14.39
N GLN A 92 -7.13 1.80 15.08
CA GLN A 92 -6.43 2.93 14.45
C GLN A 92 -5.12 2.47 13.80
N GLY A 93 -4.38 1.59 14.47
CA GLY A 93 -3.13 1.01 13.97
C GLY A 93 -3.32 0.19 12.71
N ALA A 94 -4.37 -0.64 12.63
CA ALA A 94 -4.70 -1.40 11.43
C ALA A 94 -5.02 -0.48 10.24
N LEU A 95 -5.82 0.57 10.47
CA LEU A 95 -6.15 1.57 9.44
C LEU A 95 -4.90 2.33 8.97
N ALA A 96 -4.07 2.81 9.91
CA ALA A 96 -2.83 3.51 9.60
C ALA A 96 -1.82 2.61 8.86
N THR A 97 -1.75 1.33 9.22
CA THR A 97 -0.93 0.33 8.51
C THR A 97 -1.41 0.12 7.08
N GLY A 98 -2.73 -0.03 6.86
CA GLY A 98 -3.28 -0.15 5.52
C GLY A 98 -2.99 1.09 4.65
N MET A 99 -3.06 2.28 5.25
CA MET A 99 -2.68 3.53 4.58
C MET A 99 -1.19 3.60 4.23
N LEU A 100 -0.32 3.20 5.17
CA LEU A 100 1.12 3.10 4.94
C LEU A 100 1.43 2.12 3.82
N ALA A 101 0.76 0.96 3.80
CA ALA A 101 0.92 -0.06 2.77
C ALA A 101 0.59 0.49 1.38
N ALA A 102 -0.63 1.03 1.21
CA ALA A 102 -1.08 1.62 -0.05
C ALA A 102 -0.18 2.77 -0.52
N GLY A 103 0.26 3.63 0.40
CA GLY A 103 1.17 4.73 0.09
C GLY A 103 2.56 4.26 -0.35
N THR A 104 3.09 3.25 0.32
CA THR A 104 4.40 2.65 -0.01
C THR A 104 4.36 1.97 -1.38
N THR A 105 3.33 1.19 -1.67
CA THR A 105 3.17 0.54 -2.98
C THR A 105 2.96 1.55 -4.10
N ALA A 106 2.20 2.61 -3.86
CA ALA A 106 2.01 3.71 -4.83
C ALA A 106 3.33 4.46 -5.10
N LEU A 107 4.16 4.67 -4.08
CA LEU A 107 5.48 5.28 -4.20
C LEU A 107 6.38 4.45 -5.12
N PHE A 108 6.60 3.18 -4.79
CA PHE A 108 7.48 2.33 -5.57
C PHE A 108 6.91 2.03 -6.96
N GLY A 109 5.60 1.88 -7.09
CA GLY A 109 4.92 1.74 -8.38
C GLY A 109 5.12 2.95 -9.29
N GLY A 110 4.96 4.16 -8.76
CA GLY A 110 5.20 5.39 -9.53
C GLY A 110 6.67 5.58 -9.89
N LEU A 111 7.62 5.23 -9.01
CA LEU A 111 9.05 5.21 -9.34
C LEU A 111 9.35 4.20 -10.46
N GLY A 112 8.79 2.99 -10.37
CA GLY A 112 8.96 1.96 -11.39
C GLY A 112 8.47 2.43 -12.76
N TRP A 113 7.34 3.17 -12.78
CA TRP A 113 6.85 3.79 -14.00
C TRP A 113 7.81 4.86 -14.55
N MET A 114 8.38 5.71 -13.69
CA MET A 114 9.36 6.72 -14.12
C MET A 114 10.64 6.10 -14.68
N LEU A 115 11.12 5.01 -14.09
CA LEU A 115 12.28 4.28 -14.58
C LEU A 115 11.99 3.65 -15.95
N ALA A 116 10.81 3.04 -16.10
CA ALA A 116 10.39 2.45 -17.36
C ALA A 116 10.17 3.50 -18.47
N SER A 117 9.53 4.64 -18.16
CA SER A 117 9.35 5.72 -19.15
C SER A 117 10.69 6.35 -19.54
N HIS A 118 11.64 6.46 -18.61
CA HIS A 118 12.98 6.91 -18.93
C HIS A 118 13.72 5.92 -19.84
N ALA A 119 13.63 4.62 -19.53
CA ALA A 119 14.21 3.55 -20.35
C ALA A 119 13.64 3.55 -21.77
N VAL A 120 12.31 3.65 -21.92
CA VAL A 120 11.63 3.69 -23.23
C VAL A 120 12.03 4.94 -24.04
N ASN A 121 12.03 6.11 -23.41
CA ASN A 121 12.42 7.36 -24.10
C ASN A 121 13.88 7.34 -24.57
N LYS A 122 14.77 6.67 -23.82
CA LYS A 122 16.19 6.54 -24.19
C LYS A 122 16.47 5.41 -25.17
N ALA A 123 15.70 4.33 -25.15
CA ALA A 123 15.86 3.21 -26.08
C ALA A 123 15.74 3.63 -27.57
N HIS A 124 15.05 4.72 -27.86
CA HIS A 124 14.91 5.25 -29.23
C HIS A 124 16.11 6.10 -29.71
N GLN A 125 17.04 6.45 -28.81
CA GLN A 125 18.13 7.40 -29.08
C GLN A 125 19.52 6.76 -29.00
N VAL A 126 19.65 5.50 -28.60
CA VAL A 126 20.92 4.90 -28.17
C VAL A 126 21.17 3.56 -28.89
N ASP A 127 22.45 3.19 -29.01
CA ASP A 127 22.95 1.94 -29.59
C ASP A 127 22.34 0.68 -28.92
N PRO A 128 22.27 -0.45 -29.66
CA PRO A 128 21.60 -1.67 -29.19
C PRO A 128 22.23 -2.32 -27.96
N ASP A 129 23.51 -2.08 -27.67
CA ASP A 129 24.19 -2.60 -26.48
C ASP A 129 23.70 -1.95 -25.17
N ASP A 130 23.23 -0.70 -25.21
CA ASP A 130 22.71 0.01 -24.03
C ASP A 130 21.26 -0.36 -23.71
N ILE A 131 20.52 -0.96 -24.66
CA ILE A 131 19.13 -1.41 -24.46
C ILE A 131 19.03 -2.41 -23.31
N ARG A 132 20.05 -3.27 -23.12
CA ARG A 132 20.08 -4.22 -22.01
C ARG A 132 20.19 -3.53 -20.65
N ALA A 133 21.00 -2.48 -20.54
CA ALA A 133 21.12 -1.72 -19.30
C ALA A 133 19.80 -0.99 -18.95
N TYR A 134 19.13 -0.41 -19.95
CA TYR A 134 17.83 0.23 -19.77
C TYR A 134 16.71 -0.77 -19.43
N SER A 135 16.73 -1.98 -19.99
CA SER A 135 15.79 -3.05 -19.65
C SER A 135 15.92 -3.48 -18.18
N PHE A 136 17.15 -3.62 -17.69
CA PHE A 136 17.40 -3.94 -16.28
C PHE A 136 16.86 -2.85 -15.34
N LEU A 137 17.00 -1.58 -15.71
CA LEU A 137 16.49 -0.45 -14.92
C LEU A 137 14.95 -0.47 -14.83
N ALA A 138 14.26 -0.82 -15.91
CA ALA A 138 12.81 -0.97 -15.92
C ALA A 138 12.36 -2.20 -15.09
N ASP A 139 13.09 -3.32 -15.19
CA ASP A 139 12.85 -4.52 -14.38
C ASP A 139 12.98 -4.25 -12.89
N LEU A 140 14.02 -3.49 -12.50
CA LEU A 140 14.27 -3.11 -11.11
C LEU A 140 13.06 -2.36 -10.53
N GLY A 141 12.43 -1.48 -11.30
CA GLY A 141 11.22 -0.75 -10.90
C GLY A 141 10.05 -1.69 -10.57
N GLY A 142 9.82 -2.70 -11.40
CA GLY A 142 8.78 -3.71 -11.16
C GLY A 142 9.05 -4.55 -9.92
N TRP A 143 10.29 -5.03 -9.75
CA TRP A 143 10.69 -5.83 -8.60
C TRP A 143 10.68 -5.05 -7.27
N LEU A 144 11.06 -3.78 -7.29
CA LEU A 144 10.96 -2.91 -6.11
C LEU A 144 9.49 -2.69 -5.70
N THR A 145 8.60 -2.52 -6.67
CA THR A 145 7.15 -2.40 -6.42
C THR A 145 6.61 -3.69 -5.80
N PHE A 146 6.99 -4.85 -6.34
CA PHE A 146 6.62 -6.14 -5.78
C PHE A 146 7.17 -6.33 -4.35
N GLY A 147 8.43 -6.01 -4.12
CA GLY A 147 9.04 -6.13 -2.79
C GLY A 147 8.32 -5.28 -1.74
N ALA A 148 7.94 -4.05 -2.11
CA ALA A 148 7.13 -3.16 -1.28
C ALA A 148 5.72 -3.71 -1.02
N ALA A 149 5.04 -4.22 -2.05
CA ALA A 149 3.72 -4.84 -1.95
C ALA A 149 3.73 -6.07 -1.03
N MET A 150 4.70 -6.96 -1.22
CA MET A 150 4.88 -8.15 -0.42
C MET A 150 5.14 -7.80 1.06
N ALA A 151 6.12 -6.94 1.32
CA ALA A 151 6.49 -6.57 2.69
C ALA A 151 5.31 -5.92 3.44
N THR A 152 4.61 -5.00 2.79
CA THR A 152 3.47 -4.31 3.41
C THR A 152 2.25 -5.23 3.59
N THR A 153 2.00 -6.16 2.67
CA THR A 153 0.93 -7.17 2.80
C THR A 153 1.18 -8.12 3.98
N LEU A 154 2.45 -8.50 4.22
CA LEU A 154 2.81 -9.31 5.40
C LEU A 154 2.55 -8.54 6.71
N ILE A 155 2.95 -7.27 6.78
CA ILE A 155 2.69 -6.42 7.96
C ILE A 155 1.17 -6.25 8.17
N MET A 156 0.40 -6.07 7.09
CA MET A 156 -1.05 -5.98 7.14
C MET A 156 -1.72 -7.28 7.64
N SER A 157 -1.16 -8.44 7.29
CA SER A 157 -1.64 -9.75 7.77
C SER A 157 -1.52 -9.84 9.29
N GLU A 158 -0.32 -9.60 9.83
CA GLU A 158 -0.05 -9.66 11.27
C GLU A 158 -0.89 -8.64 12.05
N THR A 159 -0.92 -7.39 11.57
CA THR A 159 -1.73 -6.32 12.21
C THR A 159 -3.23 -6.64 12.22
N SER A 160 -3.74 -7.30 11.17
CA SER A 160 -5.15 -7.71 11.10
C SER A 160 -5.50 -8.84 12.07
N ILE A 161 -4.58 -9.78 12.29
CA ILE A 161 -4.76 -10.87 13.25
C ILE A 161 -4.76 -10.32 14.68
N ASP A 162 -3.80 -9.46 15.00
CA ASP A 162 -3.71 -8.81 16.31
C ASP A 162 -4.92 -7.90 16.55
N TYR A 163 -5.37 -7.15 15.55
CA TYR A 163 -6.61 -6.37 15.63
C TYR A 163 -7.81 -7.22 16.08
N LEU A 164 -8.01 -8.39 15.47
CA LEU A 164 -9.09 -9.30 15.86
C LEU A 164 -8.96 -9.80 17.29
N HIS A 165 -7.74 -10.09 17.74
CA HIS A 165 -7.48 -10.56 19.09
C HIS A 165 -7.97 -9.53 20.13
N PHE A 166 -7.67 -8.25 19.93
CA PHE A 166 -8.06 -7.18 20.87
C PHE A 166 -9.54 -6.82 20.79
N VAL A 167 -10.14 -6.82 19.60
CA VAL A 167 -11.58 -6.53 19.45
C VAL A 167 -12.46 -7.65 19.98
N LEU A 168 -12.08 -8.92 19.77
CA LEU A 168 -12.84 -10.07 20.27
C LEU A 168 -12.56 -10.38 21.75
N GLY A 169 -11.50 -9.80 22.32
CA GLY A 169 -11.03 -10.06 23.68
C GLY A 169 -10.47 -11.47 23.92
N HIS A 170 -10.41 -12.29 22.86
CA HIS A 170 -9.98 -13.67 22.86
C HIS A 170 -9.24 -13.95 21.56
N ARG A 171 -8.36 -14.96 21.56
CA ARG A 171 -7.64 -15.35 20.34
C ARG A 171 -8.63 -15.70 19.22
N PRO A 172 -8.42 -15.18 17.99
CA PRO A 172 -9.28 -15.52 16.87
C PRO A 172 -9.21 -17.02 16.60
N ALA A 173 -10.31 -17.59 16.11
CA ALA A 173 -10.35 -18.99 15.75
C ALA A 173 -9.37 -19.26 14.58
N LEU A 174 -8.69 -20.40 14.61
CA LEU A 174 -7.65 -20.75 13.63
C LEU A 174 -8.12 -20.67 12.17
N TRP A 175 -9.40 -20.93 11.90
CA TRP A 175 -9.96 -20.81 10.56
C TRP A 175 -9.96 -19.36 10.05
N LEU A 176 -10.20 -18.38 10.94
CA LEU A 176 -10.25 -16.96 10.60
C LEU A 176 -8.83 -16.43 10.33
N THR A 177 -7.87 -16.79 11.19
CA THR A 177 -6.45 -16.52 10.97
C THR A 177 -5.97 -17.16 9.66
N GLY A 178 -6.34 -18.43 9.41
CA GLY A 178 -6.03 -19.13 8.17
C GLY A 178 -6.61 -18.43 6.94
N LEU A 179 -7.83 -17.88 7.02
CA LEU A 179 -8.46 -17.13 5.94
C LEU A 179 -7.67 -15.84 5.62
N ILE A 180 -7.27 -15.07 6.64
CA ILE A 180 -6.48 -13.83 6.45
C ILE A 180 -5.14 -14.17 5.80
N VAL A 181 -4.41 -15.14 6.35
CA VAL A 181 -3.09 -15.54 5.83
C VAL A 181 -3.19 -16.08 4.40
N THR A 182 -4.20 -16.92 4.10
CA THR A 182 -4.40 -17.45 2.74
C THR A 182 -4.80 -16.36 1.75
N PHE A 183 -5.62 -15.39 2.16
CA PHE A 183 -5.96 -14.22 1.35
C PHE A 183 -4.71 -13.38 1.03
N CYS A 184 -3.89 -13.07 2.03
CA CYS A 184 -2.64 -12.33 1.85
C CYS A 184 -1.64 -13.11 0.98
N ALA A 185 -1.50 -14.41 1.18
CA ALA A 185 -0.65 -15.25 0.34
C ALA A 185 -1.11 -15.26 -1.12
N LEU A 186 -2.42 -15.35 -1.36
CA LEU A 186 -2.98 -15.28 -2.70
C LEU A 186 -2.76 -13.91 -3.34
N ALA A 187 -2.93 -12.81 -2.59
CA ALA A 187 -2.63 -11.47 -3.07
C ALA A 187 -1.16 -11.32 -3.48
N ILE A 188 -0.22 -11.81 -2.67
CA ILE A 188 1.22 -11.80 -2.98
C ILE A 188 1.51 -12.61 -4.26
N VAL A 189 0.89 -13.79 -4.42
CA VAL A 189 1.07 -14.61 -5.63
C VAL A 189 0.50 -13.89 -6.86
N VAL A 190 -0.66 -13.26 -6.75
CA VAL A 190 -1.25 -12.46 -7.83
C VAL A 190 -0.33 -11.31 -8.21
N ASP A 191 0.17 -10.55 -7.24
CA ASP A 191 1.09 -9.43 -7.46
C ASP A 191 2.39 -9.91 -8.12
N LEU A 192 2.95 -11.04 -7.67
CA LEU A 192 4.14 -11.67 -8.28
C LEU A 192 3.89 -12.05 -9.74
N VAL A 193 2.78 -12.72 -10.04
CA VAL A 193 2.42 -13.13 -11.40
C VAL A 193 2.23 -11.92 -12.29
N VAL A 194 1.53 -10.89 -11.80
CA VAL A 194 1.28 -9.64 -12.53
C VAL A 194 2.60 -8.94 -12.87
N VAL A 195 3.47 -8.74 -11.89
CA VAL A 195 4.77 -8.09 -12.12
C VAL A 195 5.61 -8.93 -13.08
N TYR A 196 5.72 -10.23 -12.85
CA TYR A 196 6.50 -11.13 -13.72
C TYR A 196 6.04 -11.09 -15.19
N VAL A 197 4.72 -11.18 -15.43
CA VAL A 197 4.17 -11.13 -16.79
C VAL A 197 4.40 -9.76 -17.44
N ARG A 198 4.17 -8.67 -16.70
CA ARG A 198 4.34 -7.30 -17.19
C ARG A 198 5.79 -6.98 -17.53
N THR A 199 6.71 -7.29 -16.62
CA THR A 199 8.15 -7.15 -16.80
C THR A 199 8.63 -7.93 -18.02
N ARG A 200 8.17 -9.17 -18.18
CA ARG A 200 8.51 -10.00 -19.35
C ARG A 200 7.98 -9.42 -20.66
N ASN A 201 6.76 -8.89 -20.68
CA ASN A 201 6.17 -8.26 -21.86
C ASN A 201 6.92 -6.97 -22.24
N LEU A 202 7.30 -6.16 -21.24
CA LEU A 202 8.09 -4.95 -21.47
C LEU A 202 9.45 -5.28 -22.10
N ASN A 203 10.18 -6.25 -21.55
CA ASN A 203 11.49 -6.66 -22.08
C ASN A 203 11.38 -7.21 -23.51
N ARG A 204 10.33 -7.99 -23.79
CA ARG A 204 10.07 -8.49 -25.14
C ARG A 204 9.83 -7.34 -26.11
N SER A 205 9.05 -6.34 -25.70
CA SER A 205 8.73 -5.22 -26.57
C SER A 205 9.92 -4.27 -26.78
N LEU A 206 10.73 -4.01 -25.76
CA LEU A 206 11.99 -3.26 -25.88
C LEU A 206 13.00 -3.94 -26.83
N SER A 207 12.98 -5.28 -26.92
CA SER A 207 13.82 -6.00 -27.89
C SER A 207 13.33 -5.90 -29.34
N ASN A 208 12.06 -5.51 -29.56
CA ASN A 208 11.46 -5.35 -30.89
C ASN A 208 11.41 -3.86 -31.26
N THR A 209 12.50 -3.33 -31.80
CA THR A 209 12.63 -1.91 -32.22
C THR A 209 11.70 -1.49 -33.38
N ALA A 210 10.93 -2.42 -33.95
CA ALA A 210 10.09 -2.19 -35.11
C ALA A 210 8.73 -1.54 -34.81
N GLU A 211 8.26 -1.56 -33.55
CA GLU A 211 6.97 -0.98 -33.16
C GLU A 211 7.11 0.01 -31.99
N PRO A 212 6.42 1.16 -32.02
CA PRO A 212 6.45 2.12 -30.93
C PRO A 212 5.78 1.54 -29.69
N THR A 213 6.55 1.33 -28.62
CA THR A 213 6.05 0.81 -27.35
C THR A 213 5.07 1.79 -26.69
N GLN A 214 3.77 1.48 -26.67
CA GLN A 214 2.76 2.29 -25.99
C GLN A 214 2.52 1.80 -24.56
N LEU A 215 2.71 2.70 -23.58
CA LEU A 215 2.51 2.41 -22.17
C LEU A 215 1.03 2.53 -21.79
N ALA A 216 0.43 1.48 -21.22
CA ALA A 216 -0.98 1.46 -20.84
C ALA A 216 -1.25 2.22 -19.52
N LEU A 217 -1.82 3.44 -19.59
CA LEU A 217 -2.04 4.33 -18.43
C LEU A 217 -3.33 4.07 -17.61
N ARG A 218 -4.16 3.09 -17.98
CA ARG A 218 -5.52 2.95 -17.43
C ARG A 218 -5.56 2.58 -15.93
N SER A 219 -4.56 1.85 -15.43
CA SER A 219 -4.52 1.37 -14.04
C SER A 219 -4.18 2.46 -13.01
N ILE A 220 -3.36 3.45 -13.39
CA ILE A 220 -2.89 4.50 -12.47
C ILE A 220 -4.08 5.28 -11.88
N LYS A 221 -5.13 5.54 -12.66
CA LYS A 221 -6.35 6.21 -12.17
C LYS A 221 -7.02 5.46 -11.03
N VAL A 222 -7.08 4.13 -11.11
CA VAL A 222 -7.70 3.30 -10.07
C VAL A 222 -6.87 3.36 -8.80
N ALA A 223 -5.54 3.26 -8.91
CA ALA A 223 -4.63 3.39 -7.78
C ALA A 223 -4.74 4.78 -7.12
N THR A 224 -4.76 5.86 -7.89
CA THR A 224 -4.88 7.24 -7.37
C THR A 224 -6.20 7.46 -6.64
N VAL A 225 -7.33 7.10 -7.28
CA VAL A 225 -8.67 7.30 -6.69
C VAL A 225 -8.85 6.41 -5.46
N GLY A 226 -8.40 5.15 -5.53
CA GLY A 226 -8.43 4.22 -4.40
C GLY A 226 -7.61 4.73 -3.21
N THR A 227 -6.41 5.25 -3.47
CA THR A 227 -5.54 5.83 -2.44
C THR A 227 -6.19 7.04 -1.77
N LEU A 228 -6.76 7.95 -2.56
CA LEU A 228 -7.47 9.13 -2.03
C LEU A 228 -8.68 8.73 -1.18
N PHE A 229 -9.49 7.78 -1.68
CA PHE A 229 -10.65 7.27 -0.96
C PHE A 229 -10.24 6.65 0.37
N LEU A 230 -9.23 5.77 0.34
CA LEU A 230 -8.71 5.13 1.54
C LEU A 230 -8.18 6.16 2.54
N ALA A 231 -7.41 7.15 2.08
CA ALA A 231 -6.87 8.19 2.92
C ALA A 231 -7.96 8.96 3.68
N VAL A 232 -9.04 9.35 2.98
CA VAL A 232 -10.16 10.07 3.59
C VAL A 232 -10.96 9.16 4.53
N ALA A 233 -11.37 7.98 4.05
CA ALA A 233 -12.23 7.07 4.80
C ALA A 233 -11.55 6.53 6.07
N ALA A 234 -10.30 6.08 5.96
CA ALA A 234 -9.54 5.55 7.08
C ALA A 234 -9.20 6.65 8.10
N SER A 235 -8.80 7.85 7.67
CA SER A 235 -8.53 8.95 8.60
C SER A 235 -9.78 9.42 9.34
N TRP A 236 -10.91 9.55 8.62
CA TRP A 236 -12.19 9.93 9.21
C TRP A 236 -12.62 8.89 10.26
N LEU A 237 -12.53 7.61 9.93
CA LEU A 237 -12.84 6.53 10.86
C LEU A 237 -11.90 6.56 12.07
N ALA A 238 -10.58 6.65 11.85
CA ALA A 238 -9.58 6.64 12.91
C ALA A 238 -9.76 7.78 13.92
N VAL A 239 -10.08 9.00 13.47
CA VAL A 239 -10.29 10.15 14.35
C VAL A 239 -11.63 10.09 15.08
N THR A 240 -12.67 9.53 14.45
CA THR A 240 -14.00 9.41 15.07
C THR A 240 -14.07 8.29 16.11
N LEU A 241 -13.23 7.26 16.00
CA LEU A 241 -13.13 6.16 16.97
C LEU A 241 -12.96 6.61 18.42
N ALA A 242 -12.16 7.65 18.65
CA ALA A 242 -11.91 8.19 19.99
C ALA A 242 -13.16 8.85 20.63
N ARG A 243 -14.21 9.11 19.84
CA ARG A 243 -15.46 9.72 20.29
C ARG A 243 -16.60 8.72 20.44
N LEU A 244 -16.41 7.47 20.00
CA LEU A 244 -17.43 6.43 20.10
C LEU A 244 -17.39 5.78 21.48
N PRO A 245 -18.56 5.40 22.05
CA PRO A 245 -18.59 4.66 23.32
C PRO A 245 -17.83 3.34 23.18
N SER A 246 -16.98 2.99 24.16
CA SER A 246 -16.17 1.75 24.10
C SER A 246 -17.03 0.49 23.90
N GLY A 247 -18.28 0.50 24.41
CA GLY A 247 -19.24 -0.58 24.23
C GLY A 247 -19.62 -0.90 22.78
N TRP A 248 -19.54 0.05 21.84
CA TRP A 248 -19.76 -0.22 20.41
C TRP A 248 -18.60 -0.94 19.73
N LEU A 249 -17.40 -0.87 20.34
CA LEU A 249 -16.16 -1.46 19.85
C LEU A 249 -15.87 -2.81 20.49
N THR A 250 -16.19 -2.95 21.78
CA THR A 250 -15.93 -4.17 22.57
C THR A 250 -17.09 -5.16 22.54
N THR A 251 -18.32 -4.72 22.23
CA THR A 251 -19.38 -5.67 21.83
C THR A 251 -19.27 -5.86 20.31
N PRO A 252 -19.09 -7.11 19.82
CA PRO A 252 -18.70 -7.34 18.43
C PRO A 252 -19.86 -7.04 17.48
N ASN A 253 -19.98 -5.77 17.08
CA ASN A 253 -20.77 -5.40 15.93
C ASN A 253 -20.03 -5.90 14.68
N ARG A 254 -20.43 -7.08 14.19
CA ARG A 254 -19.79 -7.75 13.04
C ARG A 254 -19.68 -6.85 11.81
N GLY A 255 -20.64 -5.94 11.62
CA GLY A 255 -20.60 -4.97 10.52
C GLY A 255 -19.46 -3.97 10.66
N PHE A 256 -19.20 -3.48 11.88
CA PHE A 256 -18.10 -2.55 12.14
C PHE A 256 -16.73 -3.21 11.93
N VAL A 257 -16.56 -4.42 12.46
CA VAL A 257 -15.33 -5.20 12.28
C VAL A 257 -15.07 -5.48 10.80
N MET A 258 -16.09 -5.91 10.06
CA MET A 258 -15.97 -6.11 8.61
C MET A 258 -15.59 -4.81 7.89
N PHE A 259 -16.18 -3.68 8.28
CA PHE A 259 -15.86 -2.38 7.68
C PHE A 259 -14.40 -1.97 7.90
N VAL A 260 -13.87 -2.16 9.12
CA VAL A 260 -12.45 -1.94 9.41
C VAL A 260 -11.58 -2.87 8.56
N PHE A 261 -11.92 -4.15 8.46
CA PHE A 261 -11.21 -5.11 7.60
C PHE A 261 -11.18 -4.69 6.13
N VAL A 262 -12.30 -4.19 5.61
CA VAL A 262 -12.37 -3.70 4.25
C VAL A 262 -11.40 -2.54 4.04
N LEU A 263 -11.36 -1.57 4.95
CA LEU A 263 -10.46 -0.41 4.83
C LEU A 263 -9.00 -0.72 5.15
N ALA A 264 -8.73 -1.60 6.12
CA ALA A 264 -7.38 -1.89 6.60
C ALA A 264 -6.68 -2.99 5.81
N LEU A 265 -7.42 -3.89 5.14
CA LEU A 265 -6.87 -5.06 4.45
C LEU A 265 -7.28 -5.15 2.98
N LEU A 266 -8.58 -5.11 2.69
CA LEU A 266 -9.07 -5.35 1.33
C LEU A 266 -8.78 -4.18 0.36
N VAL A 267 -9.09 -2.95 0.76
CA VAL A 267 -8.86 -1.77 -0.09
C VAL A 267 -7.37 -1.54 -0.36
N PRO A 268 -6.46 -1.62 0.64
CA PRO A 268 -5.03 -1.45 0.37
C PRO A 268 -4.44 -2.58 -0.48
N THR A 269 -4.92 -3.84 -0.34
CA THR A 269 -4.49 -4.92 -1.25
C THR A 269 -4.96 -4.68 -2.68
N ILE A 270 -6.19 -4.20 -2.90
CA ILE A 270 -6.67 -3.80 -4.24
C ILE A 270 -5.80 -2.67 -4.80
N ILE A 271 -5.43 -1.67 -3.98
CA ILE A 271 -4.53 -0.58 -4.40
C ILE A 271 -3.15 -1.14 -4.75
N SER A 272 -2.58 -2.02 -3.92
CA SER A 272 -1.30 -2.70 -4.16
C SER A 272 -1.30 -3.44 -5.49
N THR A 273 -2.32 -4.28 -5.74
CA THR A 273 -2.45 -5.01 -6.99
C THR A 273 -2.67 -4.07 -8.18
N ALA A 274 -3.42 -2.99 -8.02
CA ALA A 274 -3.58 -1.98 -9.07
C ALA A 274 -2.26 -1.25 -9.38
N SER A 275 -1.44 -0.98 -8.37
CA SER A 275 -0.09 -0.44 -8.50
C SER A 275 0.87 -1.42 -9.17
N CYS A 276 0.86 -2.70 -8.78
CA CYS A 276 1.62 -3.76 -9.45
C CYS A 276 1.17 -3.97 -10.90
N TYR A 277 -0.13 -3.90 -11.17
CA TYR A 277 -0.67 -3.98 -12.52
C TYR A 277 -0.35 -2.75 -13.36
N SER A 278 -0.09 -1.62 -12.71
CA SER A 278 0.37 -0.40 -13.37
C SER A 278 1.85 -0.44 -13.74
N VAL A 279 2.59 -1.52 -13.48
CA VAL A 279 3.94 -1.68 -14.03
C VAL A 279 3.88 -1.58 -15.57
N ALA A 280 4.80 -0.80 -16.11
CA ALA A 280 4.93 -0.52 -17.53
C ALA A 280 4.85 -1.81 -18.37
N SER A 281 3.95 -1.80 -19.34
CA SER A 281 3.78 -2.88 -20.31
C SER A 281 3.16 -2.31 -21.56
N THR A 282 3.50 -2.97 -22.67
CA THR A 282 2.95 -2.67 -23.98
C THR A 282 1.57 -3.29 -24.16
N ASP A 283 0.74 -2.63 -24.95
CA ASP A 283 -0.65 -3.02 -25.20
C ASP A 283 -0.75 -4.07 -26.34
N GLU A 284 -0.07 -5.21 -26.19
CA GLU A 284 -0.13 -6.29 -27.19
C GLU A 284 -1.43 -7.13 -27.10
N GLY A 285 -2.23 -6.94 -26.03
CA GLY A 285 -3.33 -7.83 -25.68
C GLY A 285 -4.65 -7.59 -26.43
N LEU A 286 -4.91 -6.37 -26.91
CA LEU A 286 -6.18 -6.04 -27.58
C LEU A 286 -6.13 -6.20 -29.10
N ALA A 287 -4.95 -6.10 -29.72
CA ALA A 287 -4.81 -6.30 -31.17
C ALA A 287 -5.04 -7.76 -31.60
N ARG A 288 -4.68 -8.74 -30.76
CA ARG A 288 -4.86 -10.18 -31.06
C ARG A 288 -6.26 -10.74 -30.83
N ARG A 289 -7.18 -9.98 -30.22
CA ARG A 289 -8.59 -10.40 -30.07
C ARG A 289 -9.53 -9.83 -31.12
N VAL A 290 -9.00 -9.01 -32.04
CA VAL A 290 -9.77 -8.35 -33.10
C VAL A 290 -9.25 -8.71 -34.51
N SER A 291 -8.22 -9.57 -34.61
CA SER A 291 -7.74 -10.16 -35.87
C SER A 291 -8.16 -11.61 -36.03
#